data_AF-A0A528AW81-F1
#
_entry.id   AF-A0A528AW81-F1
#
_cell.length_a   1.000
_cell.length_b   1.000
_cell.length_c   1.000
_cell.angle_alpha   90.00
_cell.angle_beta   90.00
_cell.angle_gamma   90.00
#
_symmetry.space_group_name_H-M   'P 1'
#
loop_
_entity.id
_entity.type
_entity.pdbx_description
1 polymer ?
#
loop_
_entity_poly.entity_id
_entity_poly.type
_entity_poly.pdbx_seq_one_letter_code
_entity_poly.pdbx_strand_id
1 'polypeptide(L)'
;ATGIAGMSDLQKVGRVAAKAMVYFLTFSTLALVVGLIVANIVQPGAGLNIDPASLDVQAVKGYVATAHEQSVTSFLMNIIPSTIASAFAEGDILQVLFFSVLFG
;
A
#
# COMPACT_ATOMS: atom_id res chain seq x y z
N ALA A 1 -13.12 16.36 20.98
CA ALA A 1 -11.85 15.61 20.97
C ALA A 1 -12.16 14.18 20.56
N THR A 2 -12.01 13.82 19.30
CA THR A 2 -12.41 12.51 18.78
C THR A 2 -11.29 11.91 17.97
N GLY A 3 -10.90 10.67 18.28
CA GLY A 3 -9.78 9.97 17.65
C GLY A 3 -8.44 10.20 18.36
N ILE A 4 -7.39 10.45 17.58
CA ILE A 4 -6.01 10.66 18.06
C ILE A 4 -5.92 11.94 18.90
N ALA A 5 -6.66 12.99 18.53
CA ALA A 5 -6.81 14.24 19.30
C ALA A 5 -7.34 14.07 20.73
N GLY A 6 -8.05 12.97 21.02
CA GLY A 6 -8.51 12.62 22.37
C GLY A 6 -7.47 11.85 23.18
N MET A 7 -6.40 11.37 22.53
CA MET A 7 -5.29 10.69 23.18
C MET A 7 -4.29 11.75 23.63
N SER A 8 -4.27 12.06 24.94
CA SER A 8 -3.44 13.11 25.54
C SER A 8 -1.92 12.89 25.44
N ASP A 9 -1.46 11.85 24.75
CA ASP A 9 -0.09 11.38 24.77
C ASP A 9 0.31 10.77 23.42
N LEU A 10 1.14 11.51 22.67
CA LEU A 10 1.67 11.12 21.38
C LEU A 10 2.50 9.81 21.45
N GLN A 11 3.09 9.52 22.60
CA GLN A 11 3.84 8.28 22.82
C GLN A 11 2.92 7.05 22.84
N LYS A 12 1.69 7.20 23.35
CA LYS A 12 0.68 6.14 23.30
C LYS A 12 0.21 5.89 21.87
N VAL A 13 0.04 6.95 21.09
CA VAL A 13 -0.34 6.87 19.66
C VAL A 13 0.72 6.09 18.88
N GLY A 14 2.00 6.46 19.02
CA GLY A 14 3.10 5.77 18.36
C GLY A 14 3.18 4.28 18.73
N ARG A 15 2.94 3.93 19.99
CA ARG A 15 2.89 2.52 20.43
C ARG A 15 1.73 1.74 19.82
N VAL A 16 0.55 2.36 19.69
CA VAL A 16 -0.61 1.73 19.04
C VAL A 16 -0.35 1.55 17.55
N ALA A 17 0.19 2.56 16.87
CA ALA A 17 0.58 2.48 15.46
C ALA A 17 1.61 1.36 15.21
N ALA A 18 2.64 1.25 16.06
CA ALA A 18 3.63 0.18 15.97
C ALA A 18 3.00 -1.21 16.14
N LYS A 19 2.12 -1.39 17.15
CA LYS A 19 1.38 -2.65 17.34
C LYS A 19 0.50 -2.98 16.14
N ALA A 20 -0.17 -1.99 15.57
CA ALA A 20 -1.00 -2.16 14.38
C ALA A 20 -0.16 -2.55 13.16
N MET A 21 1.00 -1.94 12.94
CA MET A 21 1.92 -2.30 11.86
C MET A 21 2.43 -3.75 12.00
N VAL A 22 2.82 -4.16 13.21
CA VAL A 22 3.25 -5.54 13.47
C VAL A 22 2.10 -6.51 13.19
N TYR A 23 0.90 -6.22 13.68
CA TYR A 23 -0.29 -7.03 13.41
C TYR A 23 -0.57 -7.14 11.90
N PHE A 24 -0.58 -6.00 11.20
CA PHE A 24 -0.84 -5.93 9.76
C PHE A 24 0.17 -6.73 8.95
N LEU A 25 1.47 -6.55 9.21
CA LEU A 25 2.52 -7.30 8.51
C LEU A 25 2.41 -8.80 8.77
N THR A 26 2.16 -9.19 10.02
CA THR A 26 2.07 -10.61 10.39
C THR A 26 0.88 -11.29 9.72
N PHE A 27 -0.31 -10.67 9.82
CA PHE A 27 -1.52 -11.25 9.26
C PHE A 27 -1.54 -11.20 7.72
N SER A 28 -1.03 -10.12 7.12
CA SER A 28 -0.93 -10.01 5.65
C SER A 28 0.07 -11.02 5.08
N THR A 29 1.21 -11.24 5.75
CA THR A 29 2.18 -12.26 5.34
C THR A 29 1.57 -13.66 5.45
N LEU A 30 0.84 -13.95 6.53
CA LEU A 30 0.14 -15.23 6.67
C LEU A 30 -0.90 -15.41 5.56
N ALA A 31 -1.65 -14.38 5.21
CA ALA A 31 -2.60 -14.40 4.10
C ALA A 31 -1.91 -14.66 2.76
N LEU A 32 -0.74 -14.05 2.50
CA LEU A 32 0.06 -14.34 1.30
C LEU A 32 0.54 -15.80 1.25
N VAL A 33 0.98 -16.37 2.37
CA VAL A 33 1.38 -17.79 2.44
C VAL A 33 0.21 -18.70 2.09
N VAL A 34 -0.97 -18.46 2.68
CA VAL A 34 -2.17 -19.22 2.36
C VAL A 34 -2.56 -19.05 0.89
N GLY A 35 -2.56 -17.82 0.39
CA GLY A 35 -2.85 -17.53 -1.02
C GLY A 35 -1.89 -18.24 -1.97
N LEU A 36 -0.59 -18.30 -1.63
CA LEU A 36 0.41 -19.01 -2.41
C LEU A 36 0.15 -20.53 -2.41
N ILE A 37 -0.17 -21.12 -1.26
CA ILE A 37 -0.51 -22.55 -1.16
C ILE A 37 -1.72 -22.87 -2.05
N VAL A 38 -2.79 -22.08 -1.93
CA VAL A 38 -4.01 -22.26 -2.73
C VAL A 38 -3.72 -22.09 -4.22
N ALA A 39 -2.96 -21.06 -4.61
CA ALA A 39 -2.60 -20.83 -6.00
C ALA A 39 -1.78 -21.98 -6.60
N ASN A 40 -0.87 -22.59 -5.83
CA ASN A 40 -0.07 -23.73 -6.31
C ASN A 40 -0.88 -25.03 -6.39
N ILE A 41 -1.93 -25.19 -5.57
CA ILE A 41 -2.81 -26.37 -5.59
C ILE A 41 -3.87 -26.25 -6.68
N VAL A 42 -4.59 -25.12 -6.72
CA VAL A 42 -5.69 -24.88 -7.67
C VAL A 42 -5.14 -24.61 -9.07
N GLN A 43 -3.89 -24.12 -9.15
CA GLN A 43 -3.20 -23.77 -10.40
C GLN A 43 -4.09 -22.94 -11.34
N PRO A 44 -4.60 -21.78 -10.88
CA PRO A 44 -5.42 -20.92 -11.72
C PRO A 44 -4.56 -20.43 -12.90
N GLY A 45 -4.79 -21.00 -14.08
CA GLY A 45 -4.00 -20.76 -15.29
C GLY A 45 -3.41 -22.01 -15.95
N ALA A 46 -3.45 -23.18 -15.29
CA ALA A 46 -3.15 -24.45 -15.94
C ALA A 46 -4.10 -24.67 -17.13
N GLY A 47 -3.55 -24.94 -18.32
CA GLY A 47 -4.31 -25.07 -19.57
C GLY A 47 -4.52 -23.76 -20.34
N LEU A 48 -4.02 -22.62 -19.85
CA LEU A 48 -3.80 -21.45 -20.70
C LEU A 48 -2.58 -21.73 -21.59
N ASN A 49 -2.80 -22.11 -22.86
CA ASN A 49 -1.77 -22.25 -23.89
C ASN A 49 -1.19 -20.88 -24.33
N ILE A 50 -0.81 -20.05 -23.36
CA ILE A 50 -0.20 -18.74 -23.60
C ILE A 50 1.29 -18.98 -23.82
N ASP A 51 1.74 -18.82 -25.06
CA ASP A 51 3.16 -18.79 -25.39
C ASP A 51 3.71 -17.40 -25.00
N PRO A 52 4.62 -17.30 -24.00
CA PRO A 52 5.21 -16.03 -23.59
C PRO A 52 5.94 -15.31 -24.73
N ALA A 53 6.40 -16.03 -25.75
CA ALA A 53 7.08 -15.48 -26.92
C ALA A 53 6.11 -14.87 -27.95
N SER A 54 4.82 -15.20 -27.86
CA SER A 54 3.76 -14.63 -28.72
C SER A 54 3.11 -13.37 -28.14
N LEU A 55 3.46 -13.01 -26.90
CA LEU A 55 2.90 -11.85 -26.20
C LEU A 55 3.57 -10.56 -26.71
N ASP A 56 2.75 -9.58 -27.09
CA ASP A 56 3.24 -8.27 -27.50
C ASP A 56 3.81 -7.50 -26.31
N VAL A 57 5.14 -7.54 -26.20
CA VAL A 57 5.90 -6.86 -25.14
C VAL A 57 5.71 -5.34 -25.20
N GLN A 58 5.35 -4.76 -26.36
CA GLN A 58 5.16 -3.31 -26.49
C GLN A 58 3.95 -2.82 -25.67
N ALA A 59 2.89 -3.61 -25.56
CA ALA A 59 1.71 -3.29 -24.75
C ALA A 59 2.02 -3.29 -23.25
N VAL A 60 3.06 -4.01 -22.82
CA VAL A 60 3.41 -4.20 -21.40
C VAL A 60 4.51 -3.23 -20.94
N LYS A 61 5.30 -2.68 -21.87
CA LYS A 61 6.42 -1.75 -21.55
C LYS A 61 6.01 -0.56 -20.70
N GLY A 62 4.85 0.04 -20.95
CA GLY A 62 4.34 1.15 -20.14
C GLY A 62 4.16 0.78 -18.67
N TYR A 63 3.57 -0.39 -18.41
CA TYR A 63 3.36 -0.90 -17.06
C TYR A 63 4.67 -1.28 -16.35
N VAL A 64 5.63 -1.85 -17.09
CA VAL A 64 6.96 -2.18 -16.55
C VAL A 64 7.72 -0.92 -16.15
N ALA A 65 7.65 0.14 -16.95
CA ALA A 65 8.28 1.42 -16.62
C ALA A 65 7.65 2.04 -15.35
N THR A 66 6.31 2.06 -15.26
CA THR A 66 5.60 2.56 -14.07
C THR A 66 5.93 1.77 -12.81
N ALA A 67 6.04 0.44 -12.91
CA ALA A 67 6.45 -0.40 -11.78
C ALA A 67 7.87 -0.05 -11.29
N HIS A 68 8.76 0.37 -12.20
CA HIS A 68 10.13 0.75 -11.86
C HIS A 68 10.24 2.13 -11.20
N GLU A 69 9.26 3.02 -11.42
CA GLU A 69 9.16 4.34 -10.76
C GLU A 69 8.57 4.26 -9.34
N GLN A 70 7.90 3.16 -9.00
CA GLN A 70 7.44 2.89 -7.64
C GLN A 70 8.61 2.47 -6.73
N SER A 71 9.39 3.46 -6.32
CA SER A 71 10.42 3.30 -5.29
C SER A 71 9.86 3.59 -3.90
N VAL A 72 10.49 3.03 -2.87
CA VAL A 72 10.17 3.34 -1.46
C VAL A 72 10.30 4.84 -1.20
N THR A 73 11.31 5.49 -1.80
CA THR A 73 11.51 6.93 -1.70
C THR A 73 10.35 7.71 -2.31
N SER A 74 9.91 7.33 -3.52
CA SER A 74 8.75 7.95 -4.18
C SER A 74 7.49 7.80 -3.33
N PHE A 75 7.26 6.62 -2.76
CA PHE A 75 6.14 6.36 -1.86
C PHE A 75 6.16 7.27 -0.63
N LEU A 76 7.31 7.41 0.04
CA LEU A 76 7.45 8.29 1.20
C LEU A 76 7.24 9.77 0.85
N MET A 77 7.75 10.21 -0.31
CA MET A 77 7.55 11.58 -0.79
C MET A 77 6.07 11.88 -1.08
N ASN A 78 5.32 10.89 -1.60
CA ASN A 78 3.89 11.03 -1.88
C ASN A 78 3.01 11.13 -0.62
N ILE A 79 3.52 10.76 0.56
CA ILE A 79 2.79 10.95 1.82
C ILE A 79 2.73 12.45 2.19
N ILE A 80 3.73 13.22 1.78
CA ILE A 80 3.80 14.66 2.06
C ILE A 80 2.92 15.39 1.03
N PRO A 81 1.79 15.99 1.44
CA PRO A 81 0.93 16.70 0.49
C PRO A 81 1.65 17.91 -0.10
N SER A 82 1.51 18.10 -1.42
CA SER A 82 1.97 19.31 -2.10
C SER A 82 1.20 20.56 -1.62
N THR A 83 -0.10 20.41 -1.36
CA THR A 83 -0.95 21.42 -0.72
C THR A 83 -1.99 20.76 0.20
N ILE A 84 -2.43 21.46 1.25
CA ILE A 84 -3.46 20.92 2.16
C ILE A 84 -4.77 20.66 1.41
N ALA A 85 -5.17 21.58 0.52
CA ALA A 85 -6.42 21.48 -0.21
C ALA A 85 -6.45 20.30 -1.20
N SER A 86 -5.32 20.00 -1.86
CA SER A 86 -5.25 18.88 -2.82
C SER A 86 -5.45 17.53 -2.14
N ALA A 87 -4.89 17.31 -0.95
CA ALA A 87 -5.07 16.04 -0.22
C ALA A 87 -6.55 15.69 0.02
N PHE A 88 -7.37 16.68 0.39
CA PHE A 88 -8.81 16.49 0.62
C PHE A 88 -9.64 16.52 -0.67
N ALA A 89 -9.23 17.29 -1.68
CA ALA A 89 -9.95 17.39 -2.96
C ALA A 89 -9.76 16.15 -3.85
N GLU A 90 -8.54 15.59 -3.85
CA GLU A 90 -8.19 14.39 -4.60
C GLU A 90 -8.49 13.10 -3.82
N GLY A 91 -8.72 13.22 -2.51
CA GLY A 91 -9.07 12.09 -1.64
C GLY A 91 -7.90 11.16 -1.37
N ASP A 92 -6.65 11.65 -1.43
CA ASP A 92 -5.49 10.82 -1.11
C ASP A 92 -5.44 10.55 0.40
N ILE A 93 -5.84 9.33 0.75
CA ILE A 93 -6.00 8.88 2.14
C ILE A 93 -4.68 9.00 2.92
N LEU A 94 -3.54 8.74 2.28
CA LEU A 94 -2.25 8.79 2.99
C LEU A 94 -1.86 10.22 3.34
N GLN A 95 -2.06 11.15 2.40
CA GLN A 95 -1.81 12.57 2.61
C GLN A 95 -2.74 13.16 3.68
N VAL A 96 -4.04 12.82 3.62
CA VAL A 96 -5.04 13.23 4.62
C VAL A 96 -4.70 12.67 6.00
N LEU A 97 -4.30 11.39 6.07
CA LEU A 97 -3.90 10.75 7.32
C LEU A 97 -2.67 11.43 7.93
N PHE A 98 -1.65 11.72 7.12
CA PHE A 98 -0.43 12.40 7.58
C PHE A 98 -0.73 13.77 8.19
N PHE A 99 -1.50 14.60 7.49
CA PHE A 99 -1.92 15.90 8.00
C PHE A 99 -2.75 15.79 9.28
N SER A 100 -3.68 14.83 9.32
CA SER A 100 -4.55 14.60 10.48
C SER A 100 -3.79 14.15 11.72
N VAL A 101 -2.69 13.41 11.59
CA VAL A 101 -1.85 12.99 12.72
C VAL A 101 -0.96 14.13 13.22
N LEU A 102 -0.53 15.05 12.33
CA LEU A 102 0.32 16.18 12.71
C LEU A 102 -0.45 17.27 13.46
N PHE A 103 -1.72 17.49 13.10
CA PHE A 103 -2.54 18.60 13.62
C PHE A 103 -3.77 18.17 14.45
N GLY A 104 -4.10 16.88 14.47
CA GLY A 104 -5.21 16.31 15.26
C GLY A 104 -4.74 15.75 16.57
#